data_AF-A0A661TWC9-F1
#
_entry.id   AF-A0A661TWC9-F1
#
_cell.length_a   1.000
_cell.length_b   1.000
_cell.length_c   1.000
_cell.angle_alpha   90.00
_cell.angle_beta   90.00
_cell.angle_gamma   90.00
#
_symmetry.space_group_name_H-M   'P 1'
#
loop_
_entity.id
_entity.type
_entity.pdbx_description
1 polymer ?
#
loop_
_entity_poly.entity_id
_entity_poly.type
_entity_poly.pdbx_seq_one_letter_code
_entity_poly.pdbx_strand_id
1 'polypeptide(L)' 'MKIKEVMIPDLTSVSADTPIKEVVKIMSQQRMVGLPVV' A
#
# COMPACT_ATOMS: atom_id res chain seq x y z
N MET A 1 11.49 -4.50 -21.49
CA MET A 1 10.36 -4.47 -20.53
C MET A 1 10.46 -3.20 -19.72
N LYS A 2 9.42 -2.36 -19.72
CA LYS A 2 9.35 -1.14 -18.92
C LYS A 2 8.74 -1.46 -17.56
N ILE A 3 9.13 -0.75 -16.50
CA ILE A 3 8.61 -0.96 -15.13
C ILE A 3 7.08 -0.88 -15.10
N LYS A 4 6.50 0.07 -15.85
CA LYS A 4 5.04 0.23 -15.95
C LYS A 4 4.30 -0.98 -16.55
N GLU A 5 5.01 -1.90 -17.19
CA GLU A 5 4.43 -3.12 -17.78
C GLU A 5 4.36 -4.28 -16.76
N VAL A 6 5.06 -4.17 -15.62
CA VAL A 6 5.13 -5.22 -14.57
C VAL A 6 4.66 -4.77 -13.21
N MET A 7 4.68 -3.46 -12.94
CA MET A 7 4.21 -2.93 -11.66
C MET A 7 2.70 -3.16 -11.52
N ILE A 8 2.26 -3.38 -10.29
CA ILE A 8 0.83 -3.35 -9.95
C ILE A 8 0.47 -1.87 -9.74
N PRO A 9 -0.34 -1.25 -10.62
CA PRO A 9 -0.76 0.13 -10.46
C PRO A 9 -1.85 0.26 -9.39
N ASP A 10 -2.19 1.50 -9.04
CA ASP A 10 -3.37 1.84 -8.22
C ASP A 10 -3.42 1.16 -6.84
N LEU A 11 -2.28 1.12 -6.15
CA LEU A 11 -2.19 0.63 -4.78
C LEU A 11 -2.88 1.59 -3.79
N THR A 12 -3.48 1.02 -2.75
CA THR A 12 -3.93 1.79 -1.58
C THR A 12 -2.72 2.52 -0.96
N SER A 13 -2.87 3.81 -0.68
CA SER A 13 -1.91 4.60 0.09
C SER A 13 -2.58 5.19 1.33
N VAL A 14 -1.78 5.60 2.32
CA VAL A 14 -2.25 6.20 3.57
C VAL A 14 -1.54 7.51 3.86
N SER A 15 -2.10 8.35 4.72
CA SER A 15 -1.41 9.54 5.22
C SER A 15 -0.45 9.19 6.35
N ALA A 16 0.52 10.07 6.61
CA ALA A 16 1.44 9.93 7.75
C ALA A 16 0.72 9.89 9.12
N ASP A 17 -0.47 10.49 9.19
CA ASP A 17 -1.30 10.52 10.41
C ASP A 17 -2.21 9.29 10.56
N THR A 18 -2.22 8.37 9.57
CA THR A 18 -3.08 7.19 9.62
C THR A 18 -2.66 6.28 10.77
N PRO A 19 -3.56 5.93 11.72
CA PRO A 19 -3.20 5.12 12.87
C PRO A 19 -2.63 3.75 12.45
N ILE A 20 -1.56 3.31 13.13
CA ILE A 20 -0.89 2.03 12.85
C ILE A 20 -1.88 0.85 12.83
N LYS A 21 -2.90 0.88 13.70
CA LYS A 21 -3.93 -0.17 13.74
C LYS A 21 -4.71 -0.28 12.43
N GLU A 22 -4.99 0.84 11.77
CA GLU A 22 -5.68 0.86 10.47
C GLU A 22 -4.74 0.41 9.36
N VAL A 23 -3.47 0.84 9.40
CA VAL A 23 -2.42 0.40 8.47
C VAL A 23 -2.28 -1.13 8.49
N VAL A 24 -2.15 -1.74 9.67
CA VAL A 24 -2.02 -3.20 9.82
C VAL A 24 -3.25 -3.93 9.29
N LYS A 25 -4.46 -3.37 9.50
CA LYS A 25 -5.69 -3.93 8.97
C LYS A 25 -5.68 -3.95 7.43
N ILE A 26 -5.33 -2.83 6.81
CA ILE A 26 -5.22 -2.72 5.34
C ILE A 26 -4.19 -3.72 4.79
N MET A 27 -2.99 -3.76 5.38
CA MET A 27 -1.91 -4.65 4.95
C MET A 27 -2.32 -6.13 5.06
N SER A 28 -2.99 -6.52 6.15
CA SER A 28 -3.49 -7.89 6.34
C SER A 28 -4.58 -8.25 5.33
N GLN A 29 -5.56 -7.37 5.13
CA GLN A 29 -6.68 -7.62 4.22
C GLN A 29 -6.24 -7.70 2.76
N GLN A 30 -5.31 -6.85 2.35
CA GLN A 30 -4.82 -6.77 0.97
C GLN A 30 -3.54 -7.58 0.74
N ARG A 31 -3.06 -8.30 1.76
CA ARG A 31 -1.82 -9.10 1.73
C ARG A 31 -0.59 -8.31 1.25
N MET A 32 -0.54 -7.03 1.60
CA MET A 32 0.56 -6.15 1.24
C MET A 32 1.67 -6.23 2.28
N VAL A 33 2.91 -6.35 1.82
CA VAL A 33 4.10 -6.36 2.69
C VAL A 33 4.62 -4.94 2.94
N GLY A 34 4.31 -3.99 2.06
CA GLY A 34 4.61 -2.57 2.21
C GLY A 34 3.43 -1.72 1.75
N LEU A 35 3.29 -0.52 2.32
CA LEU A 35 2.21 0.41 2.05
C LEU A 35 2.78 1.81 1.79
N PRO A 36 2.48 2.46 0.65
CA PRO A 36 2.90 3.83 0.39
C PRO A 36 2.28 4.82 1.39
N VAL A 37 3.08 5.79 1.84
CA VAL A 37 2.65 6.91 2.66
C VAL A 37 2.76 8.19 1.84
N VAL A 38 1.67 8.93 1.70
CA VAL A 38 1.56 10.16 0.88
C VAL A 38 0.97 11.33 1.65
#